data_AF-A0A314ZB85-F1
#
_entry.id   AF-A0A314ZB85-F1
#
_cell.length_a   1.000
_cell.length_b   1.000
_cell.length_c   1.000
_cell.angle_alpha   90.00
_cell.angle_beta   90.00
_cell.angle_gamma   90.00
#
_symmetry.space_group_name_H-M   'P 1'
#
loop_
_entity.id
_entity.type
_entity.pdbx_description
1 polymer ?
#
loop_
_entity_poly.entity_id
_entity_poly.type
_entity_poly.pdbx_seq_one_letter_code
_entity_poly.pdbx_strand_id
1 'polypeptide(L)'
;MNLKICRPLLEWGLHRLTSLRVLCISGEDPDLVSFPPEKEMLLPESLVQLDIIGFPNLKYLGFQFLTSLESLKIWSCPKLTSIPEEGLSLSLTQLSIRECPVLEERCKPGKGQYWPSISHIPYIWIGGRKITTP
;
A
#
# COMPACT_ATOMS: atom_id res chain seq x y z
N MET A 1 3.36 -4.51 18.28
CA MET A 1 2.55 -5.75 18.38
C MET A 1 2.76 -6.52 17.09
N ASN A 2 3.16 -7.79 17.18
CA ASN A 2 3.41 -8.66 16.03
C ASN A 2 2.11 -9.44 15.77
N LEU A 3 1.29 -8.98 14.83
CA LEU A 3 -0.02 -9.57 14.55
C LEU A 3 0.16 -10.68 13.50
N LYS A 4 -0.10 -11.94 13.89
CA LYS A 4 -0.30 -13.04 12.94
C LYS A 4 -1.55 -12.74 12.12
N ILE A 5 -1.39 -12.36 10.86
CA ILE A 5 -2.49 -12.00 9.95
C ILE A 5 -3.07 -13.28 9.36
N CYS A 6 -3.76 -14.10 10.17
CA CYS A 6 -4.53 -15.24 9.67
C CYS A 6 -5.89 -15.34 10.37
N ARG A 7 -6.60 -14.22 10.47
CA ARG A 7 -8.05 -14.21 10.64
C ARG A 7 -8.62 -13.21 9.63
N PRO A 8 -9.79 -13.48 9.01
CA PRO A 8 -10.39 -12.55 8.09
C PRO A 8 -10.48 -11.19 8.78
N LEU A 9 -9.90 -10.16 8.17
CA LEU A 9 -9.94 -8.76 8.64
C LEU A 9 -11.39 -8.25 8.83
N LEU A 10 -12.39 -8.98 8.29
CA LEU A 10 -13.81 -8.86 8.59
C LEU A 10 -14.14 -9.11 10.08
N GLU A 11 -13.48 -10.09 10.72
CA GLU A 11 -13.59 -10.35 12.17
C GLU A 11 -12.94 -9.24 13.01
N TRP A 12 -11.96 -8.51 12.45
CA TRP A 12 -11.30 -7.40 13.15
C TRP A 12 -12.15 -6.13 13.16
N GLY A 13 -13.22 -6.08 12.37
CA GLY A 13 -14.12 -4.93 12.33
C GLY A 13 -13.42 -3.63 11.96
N LEU A 14 -12.34 -3.68 11.15
CA LEU A 14 -11.57 -2.48 10.80
C LEU A 14 -12.46 -1.41 10.18
N HIS A 15 -13.41 -1.78 9.31
CA HIS A 15 -14.42 -0.88 8.74
C HIS A 15 -15.25 -0.12 9.80
N ARG A 16 -15.32 -0.61 11.04
CA ARG A 16 -16.01 0.04 12.18
C ARG A 16 -15.11 0.99 12.95
N LEU A 17 -13.80 0.94 12.71
CA LEU A 17 -12.83 1.85 13.30
C LEU A 17 -12.81 3.16 12.51
N THR A 18 -13.93 3.89 12.57
CA THR A 18 -14.15 5.16 11.83
C THR A 18 -13.22 6.30 12.25
N SER A 19 -12.43 6.11 13.30
CA SER A 19 -11.39 7.05 13.76
C SER A 19 -9.98 6.53 13.51
N LEU A 20 -9.81 5.38 12.84
CA LEU A 20 -8.49 4.82 12.56
C LEU A 20 -7.78 5.69 11.54
N ARG A 21 -6.71 6.34 11.99
CA ARG A 21 -5.88 7.25 11.18
C ARG A 21 -4.65 6.57 10.61
N VAL A 22 -4.09 5.59 11.33
CA VAL A 22 -2.84 4.93 10.98
C VAL A 22 -3.04 3.43 11.09
N LEU A 23 -2.71 2.71 10.03
CA LEU A 23 -2.73 1.26 9.97
C LEU A 23 -1.36 0.79 9.50
N CYS A 24 -0.67 0.06 10.37
CA CYS A 24 0.56 -0.61 10.02
C CYS A 24 0.32 -2.12 10.11
N ILE A 25 0.52 -2.80 8.99
CA ILE A 25 0.46 -4.25 8.90
C ILE A 25 1.84 -4.79 8.56
N SER A 26 2.32 -5.69 9.41
CA SER A 26 3.59 -6.37 9.22
C SER A 26 3.38 -7.86 9.47
N GLY A 27 3.89 -8.72 8.60
CA GLY A 27 3.80 -10.15 8.83
C GLY A 27 4.45 -10.96 7.73
N GLU A 28 4.84 -12.18 8.07
CA GLU A 28 5.46 -13.14 7.15
C GLU A 28 4.45 -14.17 6.62
N ASP A 29 3.15 -13.87 6.68
CA ASP A 29 2.11 -14.81 6.29
C ASP A 29 2.30 -15.25 4.82
N PRO A 30 2.67 -16.52 4.57
CA PRO A 30 2.89 -17.00 3.22
C PRO A 30 1.57 -17.19 2.46
N ASP A 31 0.42 -17.23 3.13
CA ASP A 31 -0.87 -17.45 2.48
C ASP A 31 -1.54 -16.13 2.03
N LEU A 32 -1.03 -14.97 2.50
CA LEU A 32 -1.57 -13.67 2.12
C LEU A 32 -1.15 -13.27 0.69
N VAL A 33 -2.05 -13.49 -0.26
CA VAL A 33 -1.85 -13.14 -1.69
C VAL A 33 -2.42 -11.77 -2.06
N SER A 34 -3.45 -11.30 -1.38
CA SER A 34 -4.07 -9.99 -1.61
C SER A 34 -4.41 -9.29 -0.29
N PHE A 35 -4.34 -7.96 -0.30
CA PHE A 35 -4.74 -7.15 0.84
C PHE A 35 -5.56 -5.92 0.39
N PRO A 36 -6.77 -5.72 0.91
CA PRO A 36 -7.63 -6.69 1.56
C PRO A 36 -7.79 -8.01 0.76
N PRO A 37 -7.98 -9.18 1.40
CA PRO A 37 -8.17 -10.46 0.73
C PRO A 37 -9.47 -10.52 -0.09
N GLU A 38 -10.49 -9.83 0.40
CA GLU A 38 -11.84 -9.78 -0.16
C GLU A 38 -12.11 -8.38 -0.73
N LYS A 39 -12.63 -8.32 -1.96
CA LYS A 39 -12.89 -7.05 -2.67
C LYS A 39 -13.97 -6.19 -1.99
N GLU A 40 -14.85 -6.81 -1.20
CA GLU A 40 -15.90 -6.13 -0.44
C GLU A 40 -15.40 -5.55 0.89
N MET A 41 -14.16 -5.86 1.28
CA MET A 41 -13.61 -5.38 2.52
C MET A 41 -13.04 -3.98 2.36
N LEU A 42 -13.71 -3.02 2.99
CA LEU A 42 -13.33 -1.61 2.96
C LEU A 42 -12.38 -1.29 4.11
N LEU A 43 -11.29 -0.60 3.79
CA LEU A 43 -10.48 0.08 4.79
C LEU A 43 -11.22 1.35 5.25
N PRO A 44 -10.98 1.83 6.49
CA PRO A 44 -11.63 3.05 6.98
C PRO A 44 -11.31 4.25 6.10
N GLU A 45 -12.33 5.04 5.73
CA GLU A 45 -12.12 6.30 4.99
C GLU A 45 -11.33 7.33 5.80
N SER A 46 -11.28 7.19 7.13
CA SER A 46 -10.48 8.03 8.02
C SER A 46 -8.97 7.74 7.95
N LEU A 47 -8.55 6.71 7.21
CA LEU A 47 -7.17 6.27 7.19
C LEU A 47 -6.29 7.26 6.44
N VAL A 48 -5.30 7.79 7.15
CA VAL A 48 -4.33 8.78 6.65
C VAL A 48 -3.00 8.14 6.32
N GLN A 49 -2.60 7.09 7.04
CA GLN A 49 -1.36 6.37 6.77
C GLN A 49 -1.60 4.85 6.72
N LEU A 50 -1.06 4.22 5.69
CA LEU A 50 -1.03 2.78 5.51
C LEU A 50 0.41 2.30 5.28
N ASP A 51 0.89 1.45 6.17
CA ASP A 51 2.18 0.79 6.06
C ASP A 51 1.97 -0.72 5.89
N ILE A 52 2.56 -1.31 4.84
CA ILE A 52 2.49 -2.74 4.52
C ILE A 52 3.91 -3.30 4.45
N ILE A 53 4.25 -4.24 5.33
CA ILE A 53 5.64 -4.66 5.54
C ILE A 53 5.76 -6.19 5.60
N GLY A 54 6.65 -6.74 4.78
CA GLY A 54 7.19 -8.09 4.98
C GLY A 54 6.38 -9.26 4.43
N PHE A 55 5.39 -9.04 3.54
CA PHE A 55 4.57 -10.13 3.00
C PHE A 55 5.20 -10.75 1.74
N PRO A 56 5.80 -11.96 1.83
CA PRO A 56 6.56 -12.55 0.72
C PRO A 56 5.68 -12.99 -0.46
N ASN A 57 4.40 -13.26 -0.22
CA ASN A 57 3.46 -13.78 -1.21
C ASN A 57 2.37 -12.80 -1.65
N LEU A 58 2.36 -11.58 -1.10
CA LEU A 58 1.42 -10.54 -1.48
C LEU A 58 1.64 -10.10 -2.93
N LYS A 59 0.59 -10.19 -3.75
CA LYS A 59 0.61 -9.88 -5.18
C LYS A 59 -0.22 -8.67 -5.56
N TYR A 60 -1.28 -8.40 -4.79
CA TYR A 60 -2.30 -7.39 -5.12
C TYR A 60 -2.72 -6.58 -3.91
N LEU A 61 -2.91 -5.28 -4.12
CA LEU A 61 -3.62 -4.40 -3.19
C LEU A 61 -5.06 -4.23 -3.68
N GLY A 62 -6.00 -4.78 -2.93
CA GLY A 62 -7.43 -4.83 -3.26
C GLY A 62 -8.26 -3.65 -2.74
N PHE A 63 -7.63 -2.66 -2.11
CA PHE A 63 -8.33 -1.50 -1.58
C PHE A 63 -8.46 -0.43 -2.66
N GLN A 64 -9.61 0.24 -2.69
CA GLN A 64 -9.89 1.33 -3.61
C GLN A 64 -10.26 2.58 -2.81
N PHE A 65 -10.00 3.75 -3.39
CA PHE A 65 -10.56 5.04 -2.96
C PHE A 65 -10.42 5.38 -1.46
N LEU A 66 -9.18 5.51 -0.97
CA LEU A 66 -8.92 6.09 0.36
C LEU A 66 -8.74 7.60 0.27
N THR A 67 -9.85 8.34 0.25
CA THR A 67 -9.87 9.80 0.05
C THR A 67 -9.04 10.58 1.08
N SER A 68 -8.84 10.04 2.29
CA SER A 68 -8.01 10.67 3.32
C SER A 68 -6.55 10.19 3.34
N LEU A 69 -6.15 9.23 2.50
CA LEU A 69 -4.82 8.63 2.58
C LEU A 69 -3.74 9.58 2.09
N GLU A 70 -2.89 10.04 3.00
CA GLU A 70 -1.79 10.96 2.73
C GLU A 70 -0.43 10.24 2.62
N SER A 71 -0.27 9.08 3.25
CA SER A 71 1.01 8.34 3.28
C SER A 71 0.82 6.85 3.04
N LEU A 72 1.49 6.32 2.01
CA LEU A 72 1.54 4.89 1.69
C LEU A 72 2.98 4.39 1.71
N LYS A 73 3.26 3.38 2.55
CA LYS A 73 4.58 2.72 2.63
C LYS A 73 4.43 1.24 2.39
N ILE A 74 5.22 0.70 1.47
CA ILE A 74 5.21 -0.71 1.11
C ILE A 74 6.64 -1.23 1.11
N TRP A 75 6.96 -2.09 2.06
CA TRP A 75 8.31 -2.59 2.27
C TRP A 75 8.38 -4.11 2.27
N SER A 76 9.44 -4.66 1.68
CA SER A 76 9.77 -6.09 1.73
C SER A 76 8.62 -7.00 1.26
N CYS A 77 7.91 -6.59 0.21
CA CYS A 77 6.81 -7.34 -0.44
C CYS A 77 7.23 -7.73 -1.87
N PRO A 78 8.09 -8.76 -2.04
CA PRO A 78 8.81 -9.00 -3.28
C PRO A 78 7.95 -9.43 -4.48
N LYS A 79 6.77 -10.00 -4.23
CA LYS A 79 5.84 -10.46 -5.27
C LYS A 79 4.75 -9.44 -5.61
N LEU A 80 4.74 -8.27 -4.97
CA LEU A 80 3.70 -7.28 -5.19
C LEU A 80 3.86 -6.65 -6.58
N THR A 81 2.82 -6.74 -7.39
CA THR A 81 2.89 -6.39 -8.81
C THR A 81 2.16 -5.11 -9.18
N SER A 82 1.24 -4.65 -8.34
CA SER A 82 0.40 -3.49 -8.62
C SER A 82 0.21 -2.60 -7.40
N ILE A 83 0.04 -1.31 -7.68
CA ILE A 83 -0.68 -0.38 -6.81
C ILE A 83 -2.14 -0.31 -7.28
N PRO A 84 -3.08 0.17 -6.44
CA PRO A 84 -4.46 0.36 -6.87
C PRO A 84 -4.52 1.38 -8.02
N GLU A 85 -4.89 0.94 -9.24
CA GLU A 85 -4.93 1.78 -10.46
C GLU A 85 -5.90 2.96 -10.34
N GLU A 86 -7.02 2.76 -9.64
CA GLU A 86 -8.07 3.77 -9.41
C GLU A 86 -7.92 4.48 -8.05
N GLY A 87 -6.90 4.14 -7.25
CA GLY A 87 -6.98 4.27 -5.79
C GLY A 87 -5.83 4.96 -5.07
N LEU A 88 -4.80 5.44 -5.76
CA LEU A 88 -3.92 6.44 -5.13
C LEU A 88 -4.65 7.78 -5.15
N SER A 89 -5.26 8.10 -4.01
CA SER A 89 -6.04 9.32 -3.82
C SER A 89 -5.25 10.56 -4.23
N LEU A 90 -5.95 11.59 -4.72
CA LEU A 90 -5.39 12.93 -4.92
C LEU A 90 -4.80 13.53 -3.63
N SER A 91 -5.17 13.00 -2.46
CA SER A 91 -4.62 13.41 -1.16
C SER A 91 -3.26 12.78 -0.83
N LEU A 92 -2.77 11.82 -1.62
CA LEU A 92 -1.53 11.13 -1.33
C LEU A 92 -0.33 12.09 -1.51
N THR A 93 0.33 12.42 -0.41
CA THR A 93 1.50 13.30 -0.40
C THR A 93 2.81 12.54 -0.32
N GLN A 94 2.77 11.31 0.19
CA GLN A 94 3.94 10.47 0.39
C GLN A 94 3.72 9.04 -0.12
N LEU A 95 4.68 8.57 -0.93
CA LEU A 95 4.80 7.18 -1.36
C LEU A 95 6.21 6.66 -1.07
N SER A 96 6.31 5.52 -0.38
CA SER A 96 7.58 4.83 -0.16
C SER A 96 7.48 3.36 -0.55
N ILE A 97 8.30 2.93 -1.51
CA ILE A 97 8.41 1.55 -1.97
C ILE A 97 9.87 1.12 -1.80
N ARG A 98 10.09 0.04 -1.05
CA ARG A 98 11.43 -0.48 -0.77
C ARG A 98 11.42 -2.00 -0.69
N GLU A 99 12.46 -2.65 -1.22
CA GLU A 99 12.59 -4.11 -1.21
C GLU A 99 11.37 -4.79 -1.87
N CYS A 100 10.81 -4.13 -2.89
CA CYS A 100 9.67 -4.60 -3.67
C CYS A 100 10.04 -4.60 -5.16
N PRO A 101 10.99 -5.45 -5.62
CA PRO A 101 11.64 -5.33 -6.93
C PRO A 101 10.67 -5.20 -8.12
N VAL A 102 9.57 -5.97 -8.13
CA VAL A 102 8.58 -5.90 -9.22
C VAL A 102 7.87 -4.54 -9.23
N LEU A 103 7.47 -4.05 -8.05
CA LEU A 103 6.78 -2.77 -7.93
C LEU A 103 7.73 -1.59 -8.17
N GLU A 104 8.97 -1.65 -7.69
CA GLU A 104 9.99 -0.62 -7.92
C GLU A 104 10.24 -0.40 -9.42
N GLU A 105 10.37 -1.47 -10.21
CA GLU A 105 10.53 -1.34 -11.66
C GLU A 105 9.28 -0.76 -12.34
N ARG A 106 8.07 -1.13 -11.87
CA ARG A 106 6.82 -0.59 -12.41
C ARG A 106 6.54 0.86 -11.98
N CYS A 107 7.12 1.33 -10.89
CA CYS A 107 7.03 2.72 -10.41
C CYS A 107 8.23 3.58 -10.84
N LYS A 108 9.17 3.03 -11.61
CA LYS A 108 10.42 3.69 -11.99
C LYS A 108 10.19 5.05 -12.67
N PRO A 109 10.91 6.12 -12.28
CA PRO A 109 10.76 7.44 -12.87
C PRO A 109 10.91 7.45 -14.39
N GLY A 110 9.91 8.00 -15.09
CA GLY A 110 9.88 8.18 -16.54
C GLY A 110 9.73 6.91 -17.39
N LYS A 111 9.77 5.72 -16.79
CA LYS A 111 9.73 4.43 -17.53
C LYS A 111 8.71 3.43 -16.97
N GLY A 112 8.43 3.52 -15.68
CA GLY A 112 7.52 2.61 -15.00
C GLY A 112 6.08 2.83 -15.46
N GLN A 113 5.34 1.74 -15.64
CA GLN A 113 3.92 1.77 -16.00
C GLN A 113 3.08 2.67 -15.07
N TYR A 114 3.39 2.68 -13.78
CA TYR A 114 2.68 3.48 -12.78
C TYR A 114 3.23 4.88 -12.59
N TRP A 115 4.34 5.23 -13.25
CA TRP A 115 4.96 6.55 -13.08
C TRP A 115 3.98 7.71 -13.35
N PRO A 116 3.18 7.72 -14.43
CA PRO A 116 2.21 8.80 -14.67
C PRO A 116 1.18 8.96 -13.54
N SER A 117 0.84 7.85 -12.87
CA SER A 117 -0.12 7.84 -11.77
C SER A 117 0.47 8.33 -10.45
N ILE A 118 1.80 8.33 -10.30
CA ILE A 118 2.46 8.71 -9.03
C ILE A 118 3.33 9.96 -9.15
N SER A 119 3.63 10.44 -10.36
CA SER A 119 4.57 11.54 -10.57
C SER A 119 4.12 12.89 -10.01
N HIS A 120 2.84 13.03 -9.67
CA HIS A 120 2.28 14.22 -9.03
C HIS A 120 2.50 14.25 -7.51
N ILE A 121 2.89 13.12 -6.90
CA ILE A 121 3.09 13.00 -5.45
C ILE A 121 4.35 13.78 -5.05
N PRO A 122 4.27 14.73 -4.08
CA PRO A 122 5.41 15.55 -3.67
C PRO A 122 6.61 14.78 -3.10
N TYR A 123 6.35 13.67 -2.40
CA TYR A 123 7.38 12.92 -1.68
C TYR A 123 7.40 11.44 -2.06
N ILE A 124 8.27 11.08 -3.00
CA ILE A 124 8.39 9.71 -3.52
C ILE A 124 9.75 9.11 -3.13
N TRP A 125 9.73 7.91 -2.55
CA TRP A 125 10.92 7.07 -2.35
C TRP A 125 10.74 5.72 -3.02
N ILE A 126 11.68 5.35 -3.90
CA ILE A 126 11.69 4.05 -4.59
C ILE A 126 13.07 3.44 -4.43
N GLY A 127 13.14 2.18 -3.99
CA GLY A 127 14.41 1.47 -3.78
C GLY A 127 15.32 2.17 -2.77
N GLY A 128 14.74 2.82 -1.76
CA GLY A 128 15.45 3.60 -0.75
C GLY A 128 15.99 4.95 -1.22
N ARG A 129 15.70 5.38 -2.46
CA ARG A 129 16.14 6.66 -3.01
C ARG A 129 14.99 7.65 -3.08
N LYS A 130 15.22 8.88 -2.64
CA LYS A 130 14.28 9.98 -2.86
C LYS A 130 14.25 10.32 -4.34
N ILE A 131 13.07 10.36 -4.94
CA ILE A 131 12.88 10.85 -6.29
C ILE A 131 12.57 12.33 -6.22
N THR A 132 13.38 13.13 -6.92
CA THR A 132 13.12 14.54 -7.14
C THR A 132 12.54 14.68 -8.53
N THR A 133 11.25 15.03 -8.63
CA THR A 133 10.68 15.49 -9.90
C THR A 133 11.18 16.92 -10.17
N PRO A 134 11.56 17.26 -11.42
CA PRO A 134 11.89 18.63 -11.79
C PRO A 134 10.76 19.62 -11.53
#